data_AF-A0A1F8MSW5-F1
#
_entry.id   AF-A0A1F8MSW5-F1
#
_cell.length_a   1.000
_cell.length_b   1.000
_cell.length_c   1.000
_cell.angle_alpha   90.00
_cell.angle_beta   90.00
_cell.angle_gamma   90.00
#
_symmetry.space_group_name_H-M   'P 1'
#
loop_
_entity.id
_entity.type
_entity.pdbx_description
1 polymer ?
#
loop_
_entity_poly.entity_id
_entity_poly.type
_entity_poly.pdbx_seq_one_letter_code
_entity_poly.pdbx_strand_id
1 'polypeptide(L)'
;MRILALVTLILGLAALVFGVVFIFQASSSDKEIANSIAPLKLNEVNAKYDAVAAKYNAVKMAEEPNIQAGQALPTAMYNYLSSQRALLGLAKSNIGTVKAIRINGIVDIMVGVSLVFTGLALYMKNGKAA
;
A
#
# COMPACT_ATOMS: atom_id res chain seq x y z
N MET A 1 21.63 4.10 -34.01
CA MET A 1 20.86 4.37 -32.76
C MET A 1 19.34 4.11 -32.86
N ARG A 2 18.76 3.73 -34.00
CA ARG A 2 17.29 3.50 -34.13
C ARG A 2 16.75 2.37 -33.24
N ILE A 3 17.55 1.31 -33.02
CA ILE A 3 17.18 0.18 -32.14
C ILE A 3 17.02 0.65 -30.68
N LEU A 4 17.94 1.48 -30.17
CA LEU A 4 17.83 2.05 -28.82
C LEU A 4 16.55 2.88 -28.67
N ALA A 5 16.21 3.71 -29.66
CA ALA A 5 14.99 4.50 -29.64
C ALA A 5 13.71 3.63 -29.58
N LEU A 6 13.68 2.52 -30.34
CA LEU A 6 12.58 1.55 -30.29
C LEU A 6 12.51 0.84 -28.93
N VAL A 7 13.64 0.41 -28.37
CA VAL A 7 13.69 -0.22 -27.05
C VAL A 7 13.16 0.74 -25.97
N THR A 8 13.59 2.00 -25.97
CA THR A 8 13.10 3.02 -25.03
C THR A 8 11.59 3.22 -25.16
N LEU A 9 11.06 3.25 -26.39
CA LEU A 9 9.64 3.43 -26.65
C LEU A 9 8.81 2.24 -26.15
N ILE A 10 9.28 1.01 -26.40
CA ILE A 10 8.61 -0.22 -25.92
C ILE A 10 8.62 -0.27 -24.40
N LEU A 11 9.74 0.06 -23.75
CA LEU A 11 9.82 0.13 -22.29
C LEU A 11 8.87 1.18 -21.72
N GLY A 12 8.76 2.34 -22.37
CA GLY A 12 7.80 3.38 -21.97
C GLY A 12 6.34 2.92 -22.08
N LEU A 13 5.98 2.24 -23.17
CA LEU A 13 4.64 1.66 -23.34
C LEU A 13 4.35 0.57 -22.30
N ALA A 14 5.32 -0.29 -22.01
CA ALA A 14 5.17 -1.32 -20.98
C ALA A 14 4.93 -0.69 -19.59
N ALA A 15 5.71 0.33 -19.22
CA ALA A 15 5.53 1.06 -17.96
C ALA A 15 4.15 1.72 -17.86
N LEU A 16 3.65 2.31 -18.96
CA LEU A 16 2.27 2.84 -19.02
C LEU A 16 1.22 1.77 -18.74
N VAL A 17 1.34 0.60 -19.37
CA VAL A 17 0.40 -0.51 -19.17
C VAL A 17 0.42 -0.98 -17.71
N PHE A 18 1.61 -1.22 -17.14
CA PHE A 18 1.74 -1.62 -15.74
C PHE A 18 1.19 -0.57 -14.78
N GLY A 19 1.47 0.71 -15.03
CA GLY A 19 0.97 1.78 -14.19
C GLY A 19 -0.56 1.86 -14.14
N VAL A 20 -1.22 1.68 -15.30
CA VAL A 20 -2.68 1.59 -15.36
C VAL A 20 -3.21 0.36 -14.61
N VAL A 21 -2.59 -0.81 -14.80
CA VAL A 21 -2.97 -2.04 -14.10
C VAL A 21 -2.87 -1.88 -12.58
N PHE A 22 -1.79 -1.29 -12.07
CA PHE A 22 -1.61 -1.06 -10.64
C PHE A 22 -2.65 -0.11 -10.06
N ILE A 23 -3.05 0.95 -10.78
CA ILE A 23 -4.12 1.85 -10.33
C ILE A 23 -5.45 1.11 -10.23
N PHE A 24 -5.82 0.31 -11.24
CA PHE A 24 -7.06 -0.47 -11.22
C PHE A 24 -7.05 -1.52 -10.12
N GLN A 25 -5.93 -2.22 -9.94
CA GLN A 25 -5.77 -3.22 -8.88
C GLN A 25 -5.92 -2.58 -7.51
N ALA A 26 -5.27 -1.42 -7.27
CA ALA A 26 -5.41 -0.67 -6.03
C ALA A 26 -6.87 -0.24 -5.79
N SER A 27 -7.60 0.20 -6.81
CA SER A 27 -9.02 0.55 -6.65
C SER A 27 -9.89 -0.66 -6.30
N SER A 28 -9.59 -1.85 -6.84
CA SER A 28 -10.32 -3.07 -6.52
C SER A 28 -10.07 -3.49 -5.07
N SER A 29 -8.80 -3.50 -4.66
CA SER A 29 -8.41 -3.87 -3.29
C SER A 29 -8.93 -2.89 -2.24
N ASP A 30 -9.01 -1.59 -2.52
CA ASP A 30 -9.64 -0.61 -1.61
C ASP A 30 -11.10 -0.97 -1.30
N LYS A 31 -11.86 -1.41 -2.31
CA LYS A 31 -13.26 -1.84 -2.13
C LYS A 31 -13.35 -3.12 -1.32
N GLU A 32 -12.47 -4.08 -1.59
CA GLU A 32 -12.42 -5.34 -0.86
C GLU A 32 -12.13 -5.11 0.62
N ILE A 33 -11.11 -4.29 0.94
CA ILE A 33 -10.80 -3.93 2.32
C ILE A 33 -12.00 -3.23 2.97
N ALA A 34 -12.62 -2.24 2.30
CA ALA A 34 -13.78 -1.53 2.83
C ALA A 34 -14.93 -2.47 3.19
N ASN A 35 -15.16 -3.51 2.38
CA ASN A 35 -16.17 -4.52 2.66
C ASN A 35 -15.77 -5.42 3.83
N SER A 36 -14.51 -5.82 3.94
CA SER A 36 -14.03 -6.70 5.03
C SER A 36 -14.02 -6.05 6.40
N ILE A 37 -13.85 -4.73 6.48
CA ILE A 37 -13.82 -4.00 7.76
C ILE A 37 -15.18 -3.38 8.14
N ALA A 38 -16.20 -3.53 7.31
CA ALA A 38 -17.52 -2.98 7.57
C ALA A 38 -18.06 -3.47 8.94
N PRO A 39 -18.70 -2.59 9.74
CA PRO A 39 -19.18 -1.26 9.37
C PRO A 39 -18.15 -0.11 9.52
N LEU A 40 -16.89 -0.41 9.87
CA LEU A 40 -15.88 0.62 10.07
C LEU A 40 -15.45 1.24 8.73
N LYS A 41 -15.35 2.56 8.64
CA LYS A 41 -14.87 3.22 7.41
C LYS A 41 -13.34 3.20 7.34
N LEU A 42 -12.79 3.13 6.11
CA LEU A 42 -11.33 3.12 5.87
C LEU A 42 -10.60 4.30 6.52
N ASN A 43 -11.22 5.49 6.54
CA ASN A 43 -10.67 6.70 7.16
C ASN A 43 -10.71 6.68 8.71
N GLU A 44 -11.52 5.81 9.29
CA GLU A 44 -11.67 5.67 10.76
C GLU A 44 -10.76 4.59 11.34
N VAL A 45 -10.19 3.71 10.50
CA VAL A 45 -9.31 2.60 10.93
C VAL A 45 -8.15 3.09 11.77
N ASN A 46 -7.48 4.17 11.36
CA ASN A 46 -6.36 4.73 12.12
C ASN A 46 -6.79 5.20 13.51
N ALA A 47 -7.85 6.02 13.57
CA ALA A 47 -8.35 6.54 14.84
C ALA A 47 -8.82 5.42 15.78
N LYS A 48 -9.48 4.39 15.25
CA LYS A 48 -9.86 3.19 16.03
C LYS A 48 -8.64 2.41 16.49
N TYR A 49 -7.65 2.20 15.61
CA TYR A 49 -6.41 1.52 15.98
C TYR A 49 -5.71 2.25 17.13
N ASP A 50 -5.57 3.57 17.02
CA ASP A 50 -4.87 4.38 18.03
C ASP A 50 -5.61 4.36 19.38
N ALA A 51 -6.95 4.43 19.35
CA ALA A 51 -7.77 4.31 20.56
C ALA A 51 -7.65 2.92 21.23
N VAL A 52 -7.64 1.83 20.44
CA VAL A 52 -7.46 0.48 20.95
C VAL A 52 -6.03 0.26 21.45
N ALA A 53 -5.02 0.79 20.74
CA ALA A 53 -3.63 0.72 21.15
C ALA A 53 -3.40 1.45 22.49
N ALA A 54 -4.02 2.61 22.70
CA ALA A 54 -3.96 3.31 23.97
C ALA A 54 -4.58 2.49 25.11
N LYS A 55 -5.78 1.91 24.91
CA LYS A 55 -6.42 1.03 25.90
C LYS A 55 -5.58 -0.21 26.19
N TYR A 56 -5.07 -0.86 25.14
CA TYR A 56 -4.20 -2.01 25.28
C TYR A 56 -2.94 -1.68 26.07
N ASN A 57 -2.27 -0.55 25.78
CA ASN A 57 -1.07 -0.14 26.51
C ASN A 57 -1.37 0.12 28.00
N ALA A 58 -2.54 0.68 28.33
CA ALA A 58 -2.95 0.88 29.71
C ALA A 58 -3.14 -0.44 30.47
N VAL A 59 -3.81 -1.42 29.85
CA VAL A 59 -4.01 -2.76 30.44
C VAL A 59 -2.68 -3.53 30.51
N LYS A 60 -1.87 -3.44 29.45
CA LYS A 60 -0.54 -4.05 29.36
C LYS A 60 0.35 -3.60 30.51
N MET A 61 0.41 -2.29 30.80
CA MET A 61 1.22 -1.78 31.92
C MET A 61 0.79 -2.34 33.28
N ALA A 62 -0.50 -2.66 33.46
CA ALA A 62 -1.02 -3.20 34.71
C ALA A 62 -0.82 -4.72 34.83
N GLU A 63 -0.97 -5.47 33.73
CA GLU A 63 -1.01 -6.93 33.76
C GLU A 63 0.31 -7.59 33.38
N GLU A 64 1.06 -7.01 32.45
CA GLU A 64 2.25 -7.65 31.85
C GLU A 64 3.37 -7.99 32.84
N PRO A 65 3.67 -7.20 33.90
CA PRO A 65 4.65 -7.59 34.91
C PRO A 65 4.29 -8.91 35.62
N ASN A 66 3.01 -9.10 35.93
CA ASN A 66 2.52 -10.30 36.64
C ASN A 66 2.37 -11.50 35.68
N ILE A 67 2.08 -11.24 34.41
CA ILE A 67 2.06 -12.26 33.36
C ILE A 67 3.48 -12.79 33.09
N GLN A 68 4.46 -11.88 32.94
CA GLN A 68 5.86 -12.26 32.69
C GLN A 68 6.50 -12.98 33.88
N ALA A 69 6.10 -12.65 35.10
CA ALA A 69 6.50 -13.36 36.31
C ALA A 69 5.82 -14.74 36.47
N GLY A 70 4.91 -15.12 35.57
CA GLY A 70 4.14 -16.38 35.66
C GLY A 70 3.12 -16.41 36.79
N GLN A 71 2.83 -15.25 37.39
CA GLN A 71 1.99 -15.13 38.59
C GLN A 71 0.51 -14.91 38.25
N ALA A 72 0.19 -14.51 37.01
CA ALA A 72 -1.16 -14.31 36.54
C ALA A 72 -1.32 -14.71 35.06
N LEU A 73 -2.47 -15.26 34.71
CA LEU A 73 -2.87 -15.47 33.32
C LEU A 73 -3.38 -14.13 32.73
N PRO A 74 -3.24 -13.90 31.41
CA PRO A 74 -3.76 -12.70 30.76
C PRO A 74 -5.28 -12.61 30.91
N THR A 75 -5.80 -11.42 31.23
CA THR A 75 -7.25 -11.26 31.35
C THR A 75 -7.95 -11.34 29.99
N ALA A 76 -9.25 -11.62 30.02
CA ALA A 76 -10.08 -11.61 28.80
C ALA A 76 -10.03 -10.26 28.08
N MET A 77 -9.93 -9.14 28.83
CA MET A 77 -9.80 -7.80 28.26
C MET A 77 -8.45 -7.62 27.54
N TYR A 78 -7.35 -8.08 28.13
CA TYR A 78 -6.04 -8.04 27.50
C TYR A 78 -6.02 -8.82 26.18
N ASN A 79 -6.56 -10.05 26.18
CA ASN A 79 -6.65 -10.90 24.98
C ASN A 79 -7.57 -10.31 23.90
N TYR A 80 -8.70 -9.72 24.31
CA TYR A 80 -9.62 -9.05 23.39
C TYR A 80 -8.97 -7.83 22.73
N LEU A 81 -8.36 -6.94 23.52
CA LEU A 81 -7.69 -5.74 23.00
C LEU A 81 -6.47 -6.08 22.14
N SER A 82 -5.72 -7.11 22.50
CA SER A 82 -4.60 -7.63 21.70
C SER A 82 -5.09 -8.09 20.32
N SER A 83 -6.13 -8.93 20.29
CA SER A 83 -6.73 -9.43 19.06
C SER A 83 -7.31 -8.29 18.20
N GLN A 84 -8.04 -7.36 18.82
CA GLN A 84 -8.62 -6.22 18.13
C GLN A 84 -7.52 -5.31 17.53
N ARG A 85 -6.44 -5.07 18.27
CA ARG A 85 -5.28 -4.32 17.78
C ARG A 85 -4.61 -5.03 16.61
N ALA A 86 -4.47 -6.35 16.66
CA ALA A 86 -3.90 -7.13 15.57
C ALA A 86 -4.74 -7.01 14.29
N LEU A 87 -6.06 -7.21 14.38
CA LEU A 87 -6.98 -7.10 13.24
C LEU A 87 -7.00 -5.68 12.63
N LEU A 88 -7.07 -4.65 13.46
CA LEU A 88 -7.01 -3.26 13.01
C LEU A 88 -5.63 -2.92 12.42
N GLY A 89 -4.56 -3.52 12.96
CA GLY A 89 -3.21 -3.40 12.43
C GLY A 89 -3.07 -4.00 11.04
N LEU A 90 -3.65 -5.17 10.82
CA LEU A 90 -3.72 -5.81 9.49
C LEU A 90 -4.52 -4.94 8.52
N ALA A 91 -5.69 -4.43 8.92
CA ALA A 91 -6.48 -3.52 8.10
C ALA A 91 -5.70 -2.26 7.72
N LYS A 92 -5.03 -1.62 8.70
CA LYS A 92 -4.18 -0.44 8.48
C LYS A 92 -3.03 -0.73 7.52
N SER A 93 -2.37 -1.88 7.67
CA SER A 93 -1.29 -2.33 6.78
C SER A 93 -1.80 -2.51 5.35
N ASN A 94 -2.92 -3.20 5.16
CA ASN A 94 -3.50 -3.43 3.84
C ASN A 94 -3.90 -2.11 3.16
N ILE A 95 -4.49 -1.16 3.90
CA ILE A 95 -4.77 0.20 3.38
C ILE A 95 -3.49 0.90 2.94
N GLY A 96 -2.41 0.77 3.72
CA GLY A 96 -1.09 1.30 3.39
C GLY A 96 -0.55 0.71 2.09
N THR A 97 -0.60 -0.62 1.95
CA THR A 97 -0.16 -1.34 0.75
C THR A 97 -0.94 -0.91 -0.49
N VAL A 98 -2.28 -0.80 -0.40
CA VAL A 98 -3.10 -0.36 -1.53
C VAL A 98 -2.76 1.07 -1.97
N LYS A 99 -2.54 1.98 -1.00
CA LYS A 99 -2.06 3.33 -1.31
C LYS A 99 -0.69 3.32 -1.99
N ALA A 100 0.24 2.49 -1.51
CA ALA A 100 1.56 2.36 -2.10
C ALA A 100 1.49 1.84 -3.55
N ILE A 101 0.67 0.82 -3.82
CA ILE A 101 0.45 0.29 -5.17
C ILE A 101 -0.12 1.37 -6.09
N ARG A 102 -1.08 2.17 -5.61
CA ARG A 102 -1.62 3.30 -6.40
C ARG A 102 -0.54 4.32 -6.74
N ILE A 103 0.30 4.70 -5.78
CA ILE A 103 1.39 5.65 -5.99
C ILE A 103 2.39 5.08 -7.00
N ASN A 104 2.79 3.82 -6.86
CA ASN A 104 3.68 3.16 -7.81
C ASN A 104 3.07 3.15 -9.22
N GLY A 105 1.77 2.87 -9.35
CA GLY A 105 1.09 2.95 -10.64
C GLY A 105 1.15 4.35 -11.28
N ILE A 106 1.02 5.41 -10.47
CA ILE A 106 1.18 6.80 -10.95
C ILE A 106 2.62 7.07 -11.38
N VAL A 107 3.61 6.60 -10.62
CA VAL A 107 5.03 6.75 -10.95
C VAL A 107 5.37 6.03 -12.25
N ASP A 108 4.89 4.80 -12.43
CA ASP A 108 5.07 4.03 -13.67
C ASP A 108 4.48 4.74 -14.88
N ILE A 109 3.31 5.39 -14.72
CA ILE A 109 2.75 6.23 -15.78
C ILE A 109 3.67 7.41 -16.10
N MET A 110 4.14 8.15 -15.08
CA MET A 110 5.03 9.30 -15.32
C MET A 110 6.34 8.91 -16.01
N VAL A 111 6.96 7.81 -15.57
CA VAL A 111 8.17 7.26 -16.19
C VAL A 111 7.87 6.77 -17.60
N GLY A 112 6.75 6.06 -17.78
CA GLY A 112 6.31 5.55 -19.08
C GLY A 112 6.09 6.66 -20.10
N VAL A 113 5.37 7.72 -19.74
CA VAL A 113 5.20 8.91 -20.59
C VAL A 113 6.56 9.51 -20.96
N SER A 114 7.45 9.68 -19.99
CA SER A 114 8.78 10.28 -20.21
C SER A 114 9.64 9.44 -21.16
N LEU A 115 9.61 8.11 -21.02
CA LEU A 115 10.32 7.18 -21.90
C LEU A 115 9.74 7.16 -23.31
N VAL A 116 8.41 7.22 -23.46
CA VAL A 116 7.78 7.32 -24.79
C VAL A 116 8.23 8.59 -25.50
N PHE A 117 8.17 9.75 -24.83
CA PHE A 117 8.63 11.01 -25.43
C PHE A 117 10.13 10.97 -25.78
N THR A 118 10.97 10.42 -24.90
CA THR A 118 12.41 10.28 -25.14
C THR A 118 12.68 9.35 -26.33
N GLY A 119 11.99 8.21 -26.40
CA GLY A 119 12.08 7.25 -27.50
C GLY A 119 11.68 7.88 -28.83
N LEU A 120 10.56 8.63 -28.86
CA LEU A 120 10.11 9.36 -30.04
C LEU A 120 11.12 10.42 -30.49
N ALA A 121 11.63 11.23 -29.56
CA ALA A 121 12.62 12.27 -29.86
C ALA A 121 13.91 11.67 -30.46
N LEU A 122 14.41 10.57 -29.88
CA LEU A 122 15.56 9.84 -30.39
C LEU A 122 15.29 9.22 -31.77
N TYR A 123 14.08 8.69 -31.99
CA TYR A 123 13.70 8.11 -33.27
C TYR A 123 13.67 9.17 -34.37
N MET A 124 13.04 10.32 -34.11
CA MET A 124 12.97 11.44 -35.06
C MET A 124 14.35 12.03 -35.37
N LYS A 125 15.22 12.21 -34.36
CA LYS A 125 16.59 12.72 -34.56
C LYS A 125 17.42 11.80 -35.46
N ASN A 126 17.30 10.49 -35.28
CA ASN A 126 17.99 9.48 -36.09
C ASN A 126 17.35 9.25 -37.47
N GLY A 127 16.15 9.79 -37.70
CA GLY A 127 15.50 9.84 -39.00
C GLY A 127 16.01 11.00 -39.86
N LYS A 128 16.37 12.14 -39.25
CA LYS A 128 16.89 13.34 -39.94
C LYS A 128 18.38 13.28 -40.29
N ALA A 129 19.13 12.37 -39.68
CA ALA A 129 20.58 12.21 -39.87
C ALA A 129 20.95 11.13 -40.91
N ALA A 130 19.97 10.60 -41.64
CA ALA A 130 20.11 9.63 -42.73
C ALA A 130 19.46 10.22 -43.99
#